data_AF-A0A2N7YDN0-F1
#
_entry.id   AF-A0A2N7YDN0-F1
#
_cell.length_a   1.000
_cell.length_b   1.000
_cell.length_c   1.000
_cell.angle_alpha   90.00
_cell.angle_beta   90.00
_cell.angle_gamma   90.00
#
_symmetry.space_group_name_H-M   'P 1'
#
loop_
_entity.id
_entity.type
_entity.pdbx_description
1 polymer ?
#
loop_
_entity_poly.entity_id
_entity_poly.type
_entity_poly.pdbx_seq_one_letter_code
_entity_poly.pdbx_strand_id
1 'polypeptide(L)'
;VFADAFHTDGSPWASSPRHVLKAVQALYRQRGWRPVVAPELEFYLTALNPDPDLPLTPPAGRSGRAETSPQPYGLEAITEYEDLIETVY
;
A
#
# COMPACT_ATOMS: atom_id res chain seq x y z
N VAL A 1 4.90 -11.60 -11.68
CA VAL A 1 6.38 -11.64 -11.85
C VAL A 1 6.92 -10.24 -11.61
N PHE A 2 7.94 -10.09 -10.75
CA PHE A 2 8.67 -8.82 -10.65
C PHE A 2 9.76 -8.78 -11.71
N ALA A 3 9.90 -7.64 -12.39
CA ALA A 3 10.87 -7.46 -13.46
C ALA A 3 11.75 -6.23 -13.20
N ASP A 4 12.95 -6.27 -13.77
CA ASP A 4 13.88 -5.16 -13.80
C ASP A 4 13.83 -4.53 -15.19
N ALA A 5 13.82 -3.19 -15.27
CA ALA A 5 13.80 -2.47 -16.52
C ALA A 5 15.22 -2.30 -17.08
N PHE A 6 15.38 -2.54 -18.38
CA PHE A 6 16.63 -2.43 -19.11
C PHE A 6 16.42 -1.59 -20.37
N HIS A 7 17.49 -0.93 -20.82
CA HIS A 7 17.58 -0.36 -22.15
C HIS A 7 17.65 -1.47 -23.20
N THR A 8 17.46 -1.11 -24.48
CA THR A 8 17.53 -2.05 -25.60
C THR A 8 18.91 -2.68 -25.78
N ASP A 9 19.96 -2.02 -25.30
CA ASP A 9 21.33 -2.53 -25.29
C ASP A 9 21.61 -3.49 -24.11
N GLY A 10 20.60 -3.77 -23.28
CA GLY A 10 20.72 -4.63 -22.11
C GLY A 10 21.29 -3.93 -20.87
N SER A 11 21.64 -2.65 -20.94
CA SER A 11 22.07 -1.90 -19.76
C SER A 11 20.89 -1.61 -18.82
N PRO A 12 21.10 -1.59 -17.48
CA PRO A 12 20.04 -1.27 -16.53
C PRO A 12 19.43 0.12 -16.75
N TRP A 13 18.11 0.23 -16.72
CA TRP A 13 17.45 1.53 -16.67
C TRP A 13 17.62 2.13 -15.26
N ALA A 14 18.59 3.02 -15.12
CA ALA A 14 19.10 3.48 -13.82
C ALA A 14 18.04 4.17 -12.94
N SER A 15 17.05 4.85 -13.54
CA SER A 15 15.98 5.53 -12.80
C SER A 15 14.78 4.65 -12.46
N SER A 16 14.84 3.34 -12.74
CA SER A 16 13.76 2.43 -12.36
C SER A 16 13.81 2.19 -10.84
N PRO A 17 12.66 2.18 -10.15
CA PRO A 17 12.64 2.12 -8.68
C PRO A 17 13.47 0.97 -8.09
N ARG A 18 13.42 -0.21 -8.73
CA ARG A 18 14.14 -1.41 -8.28
C ARG A 18 15.65 -1.33 -8.51
N HIS A 19 16.13 -0.68 -9.58
CA HIS A 19 17.56 -0.44 -9.77
C HIS A 19 18.11 0.61 -8.82
N VAL A 20 17.34 1.68 -8.55
CA VAL A 20 17.67 2.66 -7.52
C VAL A 20 17.80 1.99 -6.15
N LEU A 21 16.83 1.15 -5.77
CA LEU A 21 16.88 0.41 -4.51
C LEU A 21 18.10 -0.52 -4.42
N LYS A 22 18.45 -1.22 -5.50
CA LYS A 22 19.66 -2.07 -5.55
C LYS A 22 20.94 -1.25 -5.36
N ALA A 23 21.03 -0.08 -5.98
CA ALA A 23 22.19 0.82 -5.82
C ALA A 23 22.33 1.30 -4.37
N VAL A 24 21.23 1.71 -3.74
CA VAL A 24 21.21 2.09 -2.32
C VAL A 24 21.62 0.92 -1.42
N GLN A 25 21.09 -0.29 -1.65
CA GLN A 25 21.51 -1.48 -0.91
C GLN A 25 23.00 -1.80 -1.09
N ALA A 26 23.59 -1.58 -2.27
CA ALA A 26 25.01 -1.77 -2.49
C ALA A 26 25.85 -0.80 -1.63
N LEU A 27 25.40 0.45 -1.47
CA LEU A 27 26.04 1.44 -0.60
C LEU A 27 26.00 1.04 0.90
N TYR A 28 24.92 0.39 1.35
CA TYR A 28 24.86 -0.20 2.69
C TYR A 28 25.87 -1.35 2.84
N ARG A 29 25.91 -2.27 1.86
CA ARG A 29 26.81 -3.43 1.90
C ARG A 29 28.28 -3.04 1.89
N GLN A 30 28.67 -1.98 1.16
CA GLN A 30 30.03 -1.44 1.19
C GLN A 30 30.48 -1.00 2.59
N ARG A 31 29.53 -0.67 3.47
CA ARG A 31 29.78 -0.32 4.88
C ARG A 31 29.63 -1.52 5.83
N GLY A 32 29.40 -2.72 5.31
CA GLY A 32 29.07 -3.91 6.11
C GLY A 32 27.68 -3.86 6.73
N TRP A 33 26.81 -2.95 6.29
CA TRP A 33 25.46 -2.80 6.83
C TRP A 33 24.44 -3.65 6.07
N ARG A 34 23.47 -4.18 6.81
CA ARG A 34 22.32 -4.92 6.28
C ARG A 34 21.02 -4.21 6.70
N PRO A 35 20.42 -3.38 5.83
CA PRO A 35 19.20 -2.67 6.18
C PRO A 35 18.03 -3.65 6.30
N VAL A 36 17.22 -3.47 7.34
CA VAL A 36 15.94 -4.17 7.55
C VAL A 36 14.88 -3.08 7.68
N VAL A 37 13.82 -3.18 6.89
CA VAL A 37 12.73 -2.19 6.84
C VAL A 37 11.39 -2.88 6.99
N ALA A 38 10.46 -2.23 7.66
CA ALA A 38 9.07 -2.64 7.79
C ALA A 38 8.19 -1.45 7.38
N PRO A 39 7.66 -1.43 6.15
CA PRO A 39 6.73 -0.38 5.74
C PRO A 39 5.37 -0.60 6.38
N GLU A 40 4.73 0.48 6.84
CA GLU A 40 3.33 0.51 7.23
C GLU A 40 2.53 1.11 6.07
N LEU A 41 1.61 0.32 5.51
CA LEU A 41 0.76 0.75 4.41
C LEU A 41 -0.63 1.07 4.97
N GLU A 42 -0.91 2.35 5.15
CA GLU A 42 -2.24 2.83 5.47
C GLU A 42 -3.07 3.00 4.19
N PHE A 43 -4.35 2.69 4.26
CA PHE A 43 -5.31 2.88 3.17
C PHE A 43 -6.70 3.19 3.73
N TYR A 44 -7.59 3.69 2.87
CA TYR A 44 -8.98 3.96 3.19
C TYR A 44 -9.89 2.99 2.44
N LEU A 45 -10.96 2.55 3.10
CA LEU A 45 -12.07 1.88 2.45
C LEU A 45 -13.08 2.93 2.00
N THR A 46 -13.48 2.89 0.73
CA THR A 46 -14.48 3.78 0.17
C THR A 46 -15.58 2.98 -0.50
N ALA A 47 -16.78 3.53 -0.55
CA ALA A 47 -17.81 3.05 -1.46
C ALA A 47 -17.35 3.21 -2.92
N LEU A 48 -17.99 2.47 -3.83
CA LEU A 48 -17.79 2.68 -5.27
C LEU A 48 -18.18 4.13 -5.61
N ASN A 49 -17.29 4.84 -6.29
CA ASN A 49 -17.52 6.22 -6.70
C ASN A 49 -17.69 6.30 -8.24
N PRO A 50 -18.93 6.17 -8.76
CA PRO A 50 -19.18 6.22 -10.20
C PRO A 50 -19.09 7.64 -10.77
N ASP A 51 -19.24 8.66 -9.92
CA ASP A 51 -19.18 10.07 -10.29
C ASP A 51 -17.98 10.73 -9.59
N PRO A 52 -16.88 11.03 -10.31
CA PRO A 52 -15.69 11.60 -9.71
C PRO A 52 -15.89 13.03 -9.17
N ASP A 53 -16.99 13.71 -9.50
CA ASP A 53 -17.31 15.05 -9.01
C ASP A 53 -17.93 15.02 -7.59
N LEU A 54 -18.35 13.85 -7.11
CA LEU A 54 -18.91 13.65 -5.78
C LEU A 54 -17.83 13.25 -4.76
N PRO A 55 -17.98 13.64 -3.47
CA PRO A 55 -17.03 13.27 -2.43
C PRO A 55 -17.04 11.76 -2.18
N LEU A 56 -15.87 11.22 -1.83
CA LEU A 56 -15.74 9.84 -1.37
C LEU A 56 -16.54 9.63 -0.08
N THR A 57 -17.24 8.49 0.00
CA THR A 57 -18.01 8.10 1.17
C THR A 57 -17.52 6.75 1.71
N PRO A 58 -17.69 6.47 3.01
CA PRO A 58 -17.38 5.15 3.56
C PRO A 58 -18.31 4.07 2.98
N PRO A 59 -17.82 2.85 2.76
CA PRO A 59 -18.67 1.76 2.30
C PRO A 59 -19.59 1.28 3.43
N ALA A 60 -20.70 0.63 3.08
CA ALA A 60 -21.51 -0.08 4.07
C ALA A 60 -20.71 -1.27 4.65
N GLY A 61 -20.69 -1.39 5.98
CA GLY A 61 -20.14 -2.54 6.70
C GLY A 61 -21.10 -3.75 6.69
N ARG A 62 -20.73 -4.80 7.44
CA ARG A 62 -21.55 -6.02 7.59
C ARG A 62 -22.97 -5.74 8.10
N SER A 63 -23.16 -4.71 8.94
CA SER A 63 -24.49 -4.30 9.42
C SER A 63 -25.31 -3.53 8.38
N GLY A 64 -24.75 -3.25 7.20
CA GLY A 64 -25.33 -2.40 6.17
C GLY A 64 -25.22 -0.89 6.47
N ARG A 65 -24.58 -0.52 7.59
CA ARG A 65 -24.35 0.87 7.98
C ARG A 65 -22.95 1.31 7.57
N ALA A 66 -22.83 2.55 7.11
CA ALA A 66 -21.54 3.18 6.90
C ALA A 66 -21.06 3.83 8.19
N GLU A 67 -19.74 3.92 8.36
CA GLU A 67 -19.17 4.76 9.41
C GLU A 67 -19.65 6.21 9.27
N THR A 68 -19.95 6.84 10.39
CA THR A 68 -20.45 8.24 10.42
C THR A 68 -19.38 9.23 10.86
N SER A 69 -18.31 8.76 11.50
CA SER A 69 -17.17 9.57 11.93
C SER A 69 -15.90 8.74 11.97
N PRO A 70 -14.74 9.30 11.56
CA PRO A 70 -13.46 8.64 11.75
C PRO A 70 -13.20 8.40 13.24
N GLN A 71 -12.89 7.16 13.61
CA GLN A 71 -12.46 6.81 14.97
C GLN A 71 -11.10 6.09 14.90
N PRO A 72 -9.98 6.77 15.23
CA PRO A 72 -8.70 6.08 15.32
C PRO A 72 -8.82 4.98 16.38
N TYR A 73 -8.47 3.75 16.00
CA TYR A 73 -8.61 2.54 16.83
C TYR A 73 -10.05 2.14 17.19
N GLY A 74 -11.05 2.58 16.42
CA GLY A 74 -12.45 2.18 16.60
C GLY A 74 -12.63 0.67 16.45
N LEU A 75 -12.97 -0.02 17.54
CA LEU A 75 -13.21 -1.47 17.54
C LEU A 75 -14.42 -1.84 16.66
N GLU A 76 -15.42 -0.97 16.58
CA GLU A 76 -16.61 -1.15 15.76
C GLU A 76 -16.24 -1.24 14.26
N ALA A 77 -15.34 -0.38 13.79
CA ALA A 77 -14.84 -0.38 12.41
C ALA A 77 -14.18 -1.72 12.03
N ILE A 78 -13.38 -2.26 12.96
CA ILE A 78 -12.69 -3.54 12.78
C ILE A 78 -13.72 -4.67 12.62
N THR A 79 -14.76 -4.70 13.45
CA THR A 79 -15.82 -5.71 13.36
C THR A 79 -16.66 -5.57 12.07
N GLU A 80 -16.96 -4.33 11.66
CA GLU A 80 -17.78 -4.06 10.49
C GLU A 80 -17.12 -4.46 9.16
N TYR A 81 -15.78 -4.43 9.10
CA TYR A 81 -14.99 -4.78 7.91
C TYR A 81 -14.07 -6.00 8.11
N GLU A 82 -14.34 -6.82 9.13
CA GLU A 82 -13.55 -7.99 9.53
C GLU A 82 -13.23 -8.92 8.36
N ASP A 83 -14.24 -9.33 7.58
CA ASP A 83 -14.07 -10.26 6.47
C ASP A 83 -13.03 -9.77 5.42
N LEU A 84 -12.96 -8.45 5.19
CA LEU A 84 -11.97 -7.86 4.28
C LEU A 84 -10.58 -7.81 4.92
N ILE A 85 -10.51 -7.40 6.19
CA ILE A 85 -9.25 -7.31 6.93
C ILE A 85 -8.60 -8.70 6.99
N GLU A 86 -9.37 -9.75 7.30
CA GLU A 86 -8.89 -11.14 7.31
C GLU A 86 -8.45 -11.64 5.94
N THR A 87 -9.02 -11.10 4.84
CA THR A 87 -8.59 -11.47 3.48
C THR A 87 -7.24 -10.85 3.10
N VAL A 88 -6.93 -9.67 3.64
CA VAL A 88 -5.69 -8.93 3.32
C VAL A 88 -4.51 -9.37 4.18
N TYR A 89 -4.76 -9.80 5.43
CA TYR A 89 -3.74 -10.27 6.38
C TYR A 89 -3.39 -11.76 6.19
#